data_AF-A0A820J3T8-F1
#
_entry.id   AF-A0A820J3T8-F1
#
_cell.length_a   1.000
_cell.length_b   1.000
_cell.length_c   1.000
_cell.angle_alpha   90.00
_cell.angle_beta   90.00
_cell.angle_gamma   90.00
#
_symmetry.space_group_name_H-M   'P 1'
#
loop_
_entity.id
_entity.type
_entity.pdbx_description
1 polymer ?
#
loop_
_entity_poly.entity_id
_entity_poly.type
_entity_poly.pdbx_seq_one_letter_code
_entity_poly.pdbx_strand_id
1 'polypeptide(L)'
;MVHRRLLYDDRFGVGEPLNETAYDEGLVVRGRHFLIVEPPASSARYHRVGSQRLYMHPITTFALIQQDYDIYSAAYRQTWSALIDTLPLNVHLLTLDQATFDLQSLFKSIGTISNKVELTLTANLPLADMKRLDWLTGDKKSSNITVSEKKSLSDTNIRLTPMQIRTFQVTMA
;
A
#
# COMPACT_ATOMS: atom_id res chain seq x y z
N MET A 1 -6.00 5.77 24.32
CA MET A 1 -7.31 5.14 24.63
C MET A 1 -7.40 3.87 23.80
N VAL A 2 -7.52 2.69 24.44
CA VAL A 2 -7.35 1.37 23.75
C VAL A 2 -8.65 0.58 23.59
N HIS A 3 -9.65 0.85 24.41
CA HIS A 3 -10.98 0.25 24.38
C HIS A 3 -11.94 1.19 25.11
N ARG A 4 -13.24 1.14 24.77
CA ARG A 4 -14.28 2.00 25.36
C ARG A 4 -15.54 1.18 25.61
N ARG A 5 -16.21 1.49 26.70
CA ARG A 5 -17.55 0.99 27.03
C ARG A 5 -18.36 2.14 27.61
N LEU A 6 -19.53 2.38 27.08
CA LEU A 6 -20.50 3.39 27.52
C LEU A 6 -21.77 2.68 27.97
N LEU A 7 -22.46 3.24 28.96
CA LEU A 7 -23.75 2.73 29.42
C LEU A 7 -24.93 3.51 28.85
N TYR A 8 -24.65 4.61 28.15
CA TYR A 8 -25.64 5.50 27.55
C TYR A 8 -25.25 5.87 26.12
N ASP A 9 -26.27 6.06 25.27
CA ASP A 9 -26.18 6.59 23.92
C ASP A 9 -25.83 8.10 23.95
N ASP A 10 -25.09 8.56 22.95
CA ASP A 10 -24.65 9.95 22.82
C ASP A 10 -25.61 10.84 22.00
N ARG A 11 -26.71 10.26 21.50
CA ARG A 11 -27.80 10.91 20.75
C ARG A 11 -27.41 11.44 19.39
N PHE A 12 -26.37 10.89 18.77
CA PHE A 12 -26.00 11.19 17.37
C PHE A 12 -26.65 10.25 16.33
N GLY A 13 -27.61 9.42 16.76
CA GLY A 13 -28.52 8.70 15.85
C GLY A 13 -28.32 7.19 15.79
N VAL A 14 -27.36 6.62 16.54
CA VAL A 14 -27.20 5.16 16.63
C VAL A 14 -28.30 4.57 17.53
N GLY A 15 -28.63 5.24 18.65
CA GLY A 15 -29.76 4.85 19.49
C GLY A 15 -29.45 3.73 20.48
N GLU A 16 -28.17 3.42 20.70
CA GLU A 16 -27.72 2.42 21.65
C GLU A 16 -26.40 2.83 22.31
N PRO A 17 -26.14 2.40 23.55
CA PRO A 17 -24.85 2.64 24.18
C PRO A 17 -23.75 1.78 23.53
N LEU A 18 -22.52 2.31 23.47
CA LEU A 18 -21.34 1.53 23.07
C LEU A 18 -21.00 0.47 24.15
N ASN A 19 -21.72 -0.64 24.16
CA ASN A 19 -21.67 -1.67 25.21
C ASN A 19 -21.52 -3.08 24.63
N GLU A 20 -20.44 -3.31 23.88
CA GLU A 20 -20.19 -4.59 23.20
C GLU A 20 -20.01 -5.76 24.20
N THR A 21 -20.67 -6.89 23.93
CA THR A 21 -20.63 -8.09 24.76
C THR A 21 -20.45 -9.36 23.92
N ALA A 22 -19.81 -10.38 24.48
CA ALA A 22 -19.70 -11.73 23.91
C ALA A 22 -19.91 -12.76 25.03
N TYR A 23 -20.74 -13.78 24.79
CA TYR A 23 -21.11 -14.80 25.80
C TYR A 23 -21.64 -14.19 27.10
N ASP A 24 -22.47 -13.14 27.00
CA ASP A 24 -23.02 -12.37 28.13
C ASP A 24 -21.96 -11.67 29.00
N GLU A 25 -20.70 -11.63 28.55
CA GLU A 25 -19.61 -10.89 29.19
C GLU A 25 -19.18 -9.68 28.36
N GLY A 26 -18.56 -8.69 29.01
CA GLY A 26 -18.04 -7.51 28.32
C GLY A 26 -16.93 -7.88 27.33
N LEU A 27 -16.97 -7.30 26.13
CA LEU A 27 -16.01 -7.64 25.08
C LEU A 27 -14.56 -7.42 25.54
N VAL A 28 -13.71 -8.43 25.32
CA VAL A 28 -12.28 -8.37 25.60
C VAL A 28 -11.50 -8.16 24.31
N VAL A 29 -10.82 -7.02 24.20
CA VAL A 29 -9.95 -6.71 23.06
C VAL A 29 -8.49 -6.99 23.41
N ARG A 30 -7.77 -7.64 22.50
CA ARG A 30 -6.32 -7.83 22.59
C ARG A 30 -5.61 -7.04 21.50
N GLY A 31 -4.62 -6.24 21.90
CA GLY A 31 -3.80 -5.45 20.98
C GLY A 31 -2.32 -5.50 21.35
N ARG A 32 -1.47 -5.00 20.46
CA ARG A 32 -0.02 -4.85 20.68
C ARG A 32 0.37 -3.38 20.48
N HIS A 33 1.21 -2.88 21.38
CA HIS A 33 1.80 -1.55 21.26
C HIS A 33 3.31 -1.70 21.10
N PHE A 34 3.90 -0.90 20.22
CA PHE A 34 5.33 -0.85 19.99
C PHE A 34 5.81 0.55 20.32
N LEU A 35 6.83 0.65 21.18
CA LEU A 35 7.46 1.91 21.54
C LEU A 35 8.84 1.98 20.87
N ILE A 36 9.10 3.08 20.18
CA ILE A 36 10.41 3.37 19.56
C ILE A 36 11.02 4.53 20.34
N VAL A 37 12.19 4.33 20.92
CA VAL A 37 12.94 5.34 21.69
C VAL A 37 14.21 5.67 20.93
N GLU A 38 14.21 6.82 20.25
CA GLU A 38 15.28 7.28 19.37
C GLU A 38 15.40 8.81 19.44
N PRO A 39 16.60 9.39 19.19
CA PRO A 39 16.75 10.83 19.05
C PRO A 39 15.86 11.43 17.94
N PRO A 40 15.45 12.71 18.05
CA PRO A 40 14.60 13.35 17.05
C PRO A 40 15.14 13.28 15.62
N ALA A 41 16.46 13.29 15.44
CA ALA A 41 17.10 13.23 14.13
C ALA A 41 16.96 11.87 13.42
N SER A 42 16.86 10.76 14.16
CA SER A 42 16.77 9.39 13.61
C SER A 42 15.36 8.80 13.67
N SER A 43 14.53 9.26 14.62
CA SER A 43 13.22 8.66 14.94
C SER A 43 12.28 8.52 13.73
N ALA A 44 12.24 9.51 12.84
CA ALA A 44 11.38 9.48 11.65
C ALA A 44 11.68 8.30 10.71
N ARG A 45 12.94 7.86 10.62
CA ARG A 45 13.36 6.74 9.77
C ARG A 45 12.74 5.42 10.22
N TYR A 46 12.65 5.20 11.53
CA TYR A 46 12.12 3.98 12.11
C TYR A 46 10.60 3.95 12.10
N HIS A 47 9.95 5.11 12.25
CA HIS A 47 8.50 5.20 12.27
C HIS A 47 7.85 4.68 10.96
N ARG A 48 8.34 5.12 9.79
CA ARG A 48 7.74 4.72 8.50
C ARG A 48 7.95 3.24 8.18
N VAL A 49 9.19 2.75 8.27
CA VAL A 49 9.48 1.33 7.96
C VAL A 49 8.84 0.40 8.99
N GLY A 50 8.88 0.77 10.27
CA GLY A 50 8.27 -0.01 11.36
C GLY A 50 6.76 -0.11 11.23
N SER A 51 6.06 1.01 10.96
CA SER A 51 4.61 1.00 10.74
C SER A 51 4.20 0.18 9.52
N GLN A 52 4.95 0.26 8.42
CA GLN A 52 4.69 -0.56 7.23
C GLN A 52 4.85 -2.06 7.51
N ARG A 53 5.92 -2.47 8.21
CA ARG A 53 6.13 -3.89 8.58
C ARG A 53 5.08 -4.42 9.57
N LEU A 54 4.54 -3.54 10.42
CA LEU A 54 3.48 -3.90 11.34
C LEU A 54 2.14 -4.06 10.60
N TYR A 55 1.83 -3.15 9.68
CA TYR A 55 0.61 -3.18 8.88
C TYR A 55 0.60 -4.34 7.88
N MET A 56 1.72 -4.55 7.17
CA MET A 56 1.91 -5.62 6.18
C MET A 56 2.76 -6.76 6.74
N HIS A 57 2.34 -7.32 7.87
CA HIS A 57 3.05 -8.45 8.46
C HIS A 57 3.04 -9.65 7.49
N PRO A 58 4.12 -10.46 7.42
CA PRO A 58 4.16 -11.62 6.54
C PRO A 58 3.00 -12.59 6.82
N ILE A 59 2.36 -13.06 5.75
CA ILE A 59 1.35 -14.11 5.83
C ILE A 59 2.09 -15.44 5.97
N THR A 60 1.84 -16.15 7.07
CA THR A 60 2.37 -17.50 7.27
C THR A 60 1.41 -18.52 6.64
N THR A 61 1.96 -19.42 5.83
CA THR A 61 1.21 -20.55 5.25
C THR A 61 1.81 -21.85 5.77
N PHE A 62 0.96 -22.84 5.99
CA PHE A 62 1.36 -24.15 6.50
C PHE A 62 0.88 -25.21 5.54
N ALA A 63 1.73 -26.18 5.24
CA ALA A 63 1.41 -27.35 4.42
C ALA A 63 1.56 -28.61 5.26
N LEU A 64 0.55 -29.47 5.24
CA LEU A 64 0.65 -30.82 5.80
C LEU A 64 1.40 -31.69 4.80
N ILE A 65 2.58 -32.17 5.19
CA ILE A 65 3.43 -33.00 4.34
C ILE A 65 3.40 -34.46 4.81
N GLN A 66 3.34 -35.37 3.85
CA GLN A 66 3.41 -36.83 4.09
C GLN A 66 4.80 -37.39 3.78
N GLN A 67 5.76 -36.52 3.45
CA GLN A 67 7.12 -36.85 3.07
C GLN A 67 8.10 -36.01 3.89
N ASP A 68 9.36 -36.45 3.94
CA ASP A 68 10.41 -35.72 4.63
C ASP A 68 10.64 -34.32 4.03
N TYR A 69 11.07 -33.39 4.87
CA TYR A 69 11.27 -31.99 4.50
C TYR A 69 12.23 -31.82 3.32
N ASP A 70 13.30 -32.63 3.24
CA ASP A 70 14.30 -32.54 2.17
C ASP A 70 13.69 -32.86 0.81
N ILE A 71 12.78 -33.84 0.74
CA ILE A 71 12.07 -34.20 -0.49
C ILE A 71 11.07 -33.09 -0.87
N TYR A 72 10.35 -32.55 0.12
CA TYR A 72 9.37 -31.49 -0.11
C TYR A 72 10.01 -30.19 -0.58
N SER A 73 11.09 -29.76 0.08
CA SER A 73 11.81 -28.53 -0.28
C SER A 73 12.47 -28.60 -1.65
N ALA A 74 12.89 -29.79 -2.09
CA ALA A 74 13.40 -30.00 -3.44
C ALA A 74 12.31 -29.95 -4.53
N ALA A 75 11.09 -30.41 -4.22
CA ALA A 75 9.99 -30.48 -5.18
C ALA A 75 9.20 -29.16 -5.32
N TYR A 76 9.12 -28.34 -4.26
CA TYR A 76 8.24 -27.18 -4.21
C TYR A 76 8.97 -25.88 -3.84
N ARG A 77 8.55 -24.77 -4.47
CA ARG A 77 9.06 -23.43 -4.12
C ARG A 77 8.44 -22.96 -2.80
N GLN A 78 9.28 -22.76 -1.80
CA GLN A 78 8.86 -22.31 -0.47
C GLN A 78 8.79 -20.79 -0.34
N THR A 79 9.50 -20.07 -1.21
CA THR A 79 9.48 -18.61 -1.27
C THR A 79 9.43 -18.16 -2.72
N TRP A 80 8.74 -17.05 -2.97
CA TRP A 80 8.68 -16.42 -4.28
C TRP A 80 8.66 -14.91 -4.13
N SER A 81 9.36 -14.22 -5.01
CA SER A 81 9.38 -12.77 -5.12
C SER A 81 9.32 -12.39 -6.59
N ALA A 82 8.46 -11.43 -6.93
CA ALA A 82 8.49 -10.76 -8.24
C ALA A 82 9.66 -9.78 -8.36
N LEU A 83 10.17 -9.30 -7.23
CA LEU A 83 11.29 -8.37 -7.17
C LEU A 83 12.60 -9.14 -7.25
N ILE A 84 13.46 -8.72 -8.17
CA ILE A 84 14.85 -9.20 -8.27
C ILE A 84 15.70 -8.59 -7.16
N ASP A 85 15.47 -7.31 -6.85
CA ASP A 85 16.18 -6.54 -5.83
C ASP A 85 15.22 -5.87 -4.85
N THR A 86 15.70 -5.59 -3.63
CA THR A 86 14.92 -4.87 -2.62
C THR A 86 14.68 -3.42 -3.02
N LEU A 87 13.48 -2.91 -2.73
CA LEU A 87 13.15 -1.50 -2.93
C LEU A 87 13.93 -0.61 -1.95
N PRO A 88 14.30 0.63 -2.35
CA PRO A 88 14.87 1.61 -1.41
C PRO A 88 13.96 1.83 -0.20
N LEU A 89 14.55 2.11 0.98
CA LEU A 89 13.80 2.24 2.25
C LEU A 89 12.67 3.29 2.22
N ASN A 90 12.77 4.29 1.36
CA ASN A 90 11.77 5.35 1.18
C ASN A 90 10.71 5.05 0.10
N VAL A 91 10.81 3.89 -0.56
CA VAL A 91 9.92 3.43 -1.62
C VAL A 91 9.16 2.20 -1.14
N HIS A 92 7.88 2.17 -1.43
CA HIS A 92 7.00 1.07 -1.03
C HIS A 92 6.00 0.79 -2.14
N LEU A 93 5.89 -0.48 -2.55
CA LEU A 93 4.88 -0.93 -3.49
C LEU A 93 3.54 -1.05 -2.76
N LEU A 94 2.69 -0.03 -2.90
CA LEU A 94 1.39 0.02 -2.22
C LEU A 94 0.33 -0.84 -2.90
N THR A 95 0.36 -0.88 -4.23
CA THR A 95 -0.65 -1.56 -5.04
C THR A 95 0.03 -2.23 -6.23
N LEU A 96 -0.28 -3.51 -6.42
CA LEU A 96 0.01 -4.26 -7.62
C LEU A 96 -1.21 -5.12 -7.90
N ASP A 97 -1.92 -4.81 -8.99
CA ASP A 97 -3.18 -5.48 -9.33
C ASP A 97 -3.28 -5.67 -10.85
N GLN A 98 -3.99 -6.70 -11.27
CA GLN A 98 -4.21 -7.02 -12.67
C GLN A 98 -5.50 -6.36 -13.17
N ALA A 99 -5.36 -5.23 -13.85
CA ALA A 99 -6.52 -4.46 -14.35
C ALA A 99 -7.25 -5.13 -15.53
N THR A 100 -6.52 -5.86 -16.37
CA THR A 100 -7.07 -6.58 -17.54
C THR A 100 -6.32 -7.89 -17.71
N PHE A 101 -7.03 -9.00 -17.90
CA PHE A 101 -6.43 -10.30 -18.21
C PHE A 101 -6.84 -10.73 -19.61
N ASP A 102 -5.84 -11.05 -20.44
CA ASP A 102 -6.04 -11.90 -21.61
C ASP A 102 -5.82 -13.35 -21.16
N LEU A 103 -6.79 -14.24 -21.42
CA LEU A 103 -6.71 -15.66 -21.05
C LEU A 103 -5.49 -16.35 -21.67
N GLN A 104 -4.99 -15.86 -22.81
CA GLN A 104 -3.79 -16.41 -23.44
C GLN A 104 -2.49 -15.98 -22.72
N SER A 105 -2.51 -14.80 -22.07
CA SER A 105 -1.38 -14.26 -21.29
C SER A 105 -1.25 -14.87 -19.88
N LEU A 106 -2.33 -15.47 -19.36
CA LEU A 106 -2.38 -16.14 -18.05
C LEU A 106 -1.38 -17.31 -17.92
N PHE A 107 -0.92 -17.86 -19.05
CA PHE A 107 0.02 -18.99 -19.10
C PHE A 107 1.45 -18.59 -19.51
N LYS A 108 1.77 -17.30 -19.67
CA LYS A 108 3.15 -16.81 -19.85
C LYS A 108 3.67 -16.22 -18.56
N SER A 109 4.83 -16.70 -18.10
CA SER A 109 5.51 -16.23 -16.90
C SER A 109 5.94 -14.76 -17.06
N ILE A 110 5.10 -13.84 -16.57
CA ILE A 110 5.38 -12.46 -16.14
C ILE A 110 6.55 -11.81 -16.92
N GLY A 111 6.34 -11.54 -18.22
CA GLY A 111 7.36 -11.14 -19.19
C GLY A 111 8.04 -9.78 -18.96
N THR A 112 8.48 -9.12 -20.03
CA THR A 112 9.13 -7.80 -19.95
C THR A 112 8.12 -6.67 -20.08
N ILE A 113 8.38 -5.51 -19.48
CA ILE A 113 7.49 -4.35 -19.63
C ILE A 113 7.57 -3.84 -21.07
N SER A 114 6.44 -3.88 -21.79
CA SER A 114 6.32 -3.39 -23.16
C SER A 114 5.86 -1.94 -23.23
N ASN A 115 4.97 -1.55 -22.32
CA ASN A 115 4.42 -0.19 -22.27
C ASN A 115 4.11 0.23 -20.83
N LYS A 116 4.16 1.54 -20.58
CA LYS A 116 3.83 2.17 -19.30
C LYS A 116 3.15 3.51 -19.53
N VAL A 117 2.01 3.72 -18.90
CA VAL A 117 1.29 5.00 -18.87
C VAL A 117 1.12 5.44 -17.43
N GLU A 118 1.51 6.68 -17.11
CA GLU A 118 1.25 7.27 -15.80
C GLU A 118 -0.19 7.81 -15.73
N LEU A 119 -0.90 7.46 -14.66
CA LEU A 119 -2.30 7.80 -14.44
C LEU A 119 -2.45 8.69 -13.20
N THR A 120 -3.64 9.26 -13.03
CA THR A 120 -4.09 9.84 -11.76
C THR A 120 -4.08 8.81 -10.63
N LEU A 121 -4.17 9.27 -9.37
CA LEU A 121 -4.12 8.40 -8.20
C LEU A 121 -5.15 7.26 -8.25
N THR A 122 -6.35 7.55 -8.78
CA THR A 122 -7.47 6.61 -8.95
C THR A 122 -7.39 5.75 -10.21
N ALA A 123 -6.31 5.85 -10.99
CA ALA A 123 -6.09 5.09 -12.22
C ALA A 123 -7.18 5.24 -13.30
N ASN A 124 -7.90 6.37 -13.34
CA ASN A 124 -9.04 6.57 -14.25
C ASN A 124 -8.77 7.58 -15.37
N LEU A 125 -7.65 8.29 -15.33
CA LEU A 125 -7.28 9.31 -16.31
C LEU A 125 -5.77 9.32 -16.50
N PRO A 126 -5.24 9.39 -17.73
CA PRO A 126 -3.82 9.66 -17.94
C PRO A 126 -3.39 10.95 -17.27
N LEU A 127 -2.26 10.93 -16.57
CA LEU A 127 -1.79 12.11 -15.83
C LEU A 127 -1.53 13.29 -16.77
N ALA A 128 -1.14 13.02 -18.01
CA ALA A 128 -0.93 14.02 -19.06
C ALA A 128 -2.21 14.80 -19.43
N ASP A 129 -3.39 14.22 -19.19
CA ASP A 129 -4.68 14.81 -19.54
C ASP A 129 -5.35 15.51 -18.34
N MET A 130 -4.74 15.42 -17.15
CA MET A 130 -5.27 16.04 -15.93
C MET A 130 -5.16 17.56 -15.99
N LYS A 131 -6.30 18.24 -15.92
CA LYS A 131 -6.40 19.70 -15.80
C LYS A 131 -6.69 20.09 -14.36
N ARG A 132 -5.90 21.03 -13.82
CA ARG A 132 -6.17 21.63 -12.50
C ARG A 132 -6.89 22.95 -12.67
N LEU A 133 -7.78 23.25 -11.73
CA LEU A 133 -8.40 24.56 -11.62
C LEU A 133 -7.42 25.54 -10.97
N ASP A 134 -7.43 26.77 -11.47
CA ASP A 134 -6.64 27.86 -10.91
C ASP A 134 -7.50 28.62 -9.91
N TRP A 135 -7.01 28.68 -8.67
CA TRP A 135 -7.68 29.36 -7.57
C TRP A 135 -6.88 30.61 -7.17
N LEU A 136 -7.60 31.68 -6.87
CA LEU A 136 -7.05 32.83 -6.18
C LEU A 136 -7.23 32.61 -4.69
N THR A 137 -6.12 32.56 -3.95
CA THR A 137 -6.19 32.48 -2.49
C THR A 137 -6.50 33.86 -1.89
N GLY A 138 -6.87 33.90 -0.60
CA GLY A 138 -7.12 35.16 0.12
C GLY A 138 -5.96 36.15 0.05
N ASP A 139 -4.73 35.64 -0.12
CA ASP A 139 -3.51 36.43 -0.29
C ASP A 139 -3.29 36.93 -1.73
N LYS A 140 -4.29 36.77 -2.60
CA LYS A 140 -4.27 37.11 -4.04
C LYS A 140 -3.15 36.42 -4.83
N LYS A 141 -2.63 35.31 -4.31
CA LYS A 141 -1.68 34.47 -5.03
C LYS A 141 -2.46 33.45 -5.86
N SER A 142 -2.06 33.31 -7.12
CA SER A 142 -2.56 32.23 -7.96
C SER A 142 -1.96 30.90 -7.49
N SER A 143 -2.78 29.85 -7.51
CA SER A 143 -2.36 28.47 -7.27
C SER A 143 -1.59 27.84 -8.44
N ASN A 144 -1.20 28.62 -9.46
CA ASN A 144 -0.51 28.11 -10.65
C ASN A 144 0.76 27.36 -10.26
N ILE A 145 0.66 26.03 -10.25
CA ILE A 145 1.80 25.13 -10.21
C ILE A 145 2.08 24.78 -11.66
N THR A 146 3.20 25.25 -12.19
CA THR A 146 3.71 24.79 -13.48
C THR A 146 3.95 23.29 -13.38
N VAL A 147 3.06 22.49 -13.95
CA VAL A 147 3.25 21.05 -14.04
C VAL A 147 4.46 20.85 -14.95
N SER A 148 5.60 20.52 -14.34
CA SER A 148 6.86 20.29 -15.04
C SER A 148 6.64 19.31 -16.19
N GLU A 149 7.25 19.66 -17.31
CA GLU A 149 7.09 19.07 -18.65
C GLU A 149 6.99 17.54 -18.70
N LYS A 150 6.25 17.09 -19.71
CA LYS A 150 6.09 15.69 -20.16
C LYS A 150 7.43 14.94 -20.11
N LYS A 151 7.65 14.16 -19.05
CA LYS A 151 8.77 13.21 -19.02
C LYS A 151 8.47 12.08 -20.01
N SER A 152 9.48 11.75 -20.83
CA SER A 152 9.41 10.65 -21.80
C SER A 152 8.93 9.36 -21.15
N LEU A 153 7.91 8.73 -21.75
CA LEU A 153 7.25 7.51 -21.29
C LEU A 153 8.14 6.26 -21.40
N SER A 154 9.28 6.35 -22.10
CA SER A 154 10.19 5.22 -22.37
C SER A 154 11.14 4.88 -21.23
N ASP A 155 11.31 5.77 -20.24
CA ASP A 155 12.27 5.56 -19.16
C ASP A 155 11.63 4.73 -18.03
N THR A 156 12.18 3.56 -17.73
CA THR A 156 11.79 2.72 -16.59
C THR A 156 12.27 3.30 -15.25
N ASN A 157 13.14 4.32 -15.27
CA ASN A 157 13.58 5.00 -14.06
C ASN A 157 12.50 5.94 -13.51
N ILE A 158 12.04 5.64 -12.30
CA ILE A 158 10.99 6.39 -11.62
C ILE A 158 11.62 7.19 -10.48
N ARG A 159 11.66 8.52 -10.62
CA ARG A 159 11.99 9.41 -9.51
C ARG A 159 10.74 9.70 -8.67
N LEU A 160 10.88 9.56 -7.35
CA LEU A 160 9.87 9.94 -6.36
C LEU A 160 10.44 11.01 -5.44
N THR A 161 9.67 12.08 -5.22
CA THR A 161 9.96 13.08 -4.18
C THR A 161 9.27 12.69 -2.87
N PRO A 162 9.64 13.31 -1.71
CA PRO A 162 8.97 13.05 -0.45
C PRO A 162 7.44 13.15 -0.58
N MET A 163 6.72 12.21 0.03
CA MET A 163 5.25 12.11 0.03
C MET A 163 4.60 11.87 -1.35
N GLN A 164 5.36 11.67 -2.42
CA GLN A 164 4.78 11.40 -3.74
C GLN A 164 4.28 9.95 -3.85
N ILE A 165 3.07 9.78 -4.36
CA ILE A 165 2.51 8.51 -4.82
C ILE A 165 2.31 8.64 -6.34
N ARG A 166 2.75 7.63 -7.10
CA ARG A 166 2.59 7.59 -8.55
C ARG A 166 1.88 6.31 -8.93
N THR A 167 0.95 6.41 -9.87
CA THR A 167 0.14 5.29 -10.35
C THR A 167 0.46 5.04 -11.80
N PHE A 168 0.71 3.77 -12.15
CA PHE A 168 1.08 3.38 -13.51
C PHE A 168 0.22 2.22 -13.97
N GLN A 169 -0.22 2.30 -15.22
CA GLN A 169 -0.68 1.14 -15.98
C GLN A 169 0.49 0.60 -16.78
N VAL A 170 0.79 -0.68 -16.60
CA VAL A 170 1.92 -1.36 -17.23
C VAL A 170 1.39 -2.49 -18.09
N THR A 171 1.90 -2.61 -19.32
CA THR A 171 1.63 -3.75 -20.21
C THR A 171 2.88 -4.61 -20.29
N MET A 172 2.69 -5.92 -20.25
CA MET A 172 3.76 -6.92 -20.33
C MET A 172 3.80 -7.51 -21.76
N ALA A 173 4.99 -7.84 -22.27
CA ALA A 173 5.21 -8.57 -23.53
C ALA A 173 5.26 -10.09 -23.31
#